data_AF-M1AF58-F1
#
_entry.id   AF-M1AF58-F1
#
_cell.length_a   1.000
_cell.length_b   1.000
_cell.length_c   1.000
_cell.angle_alpha   90.00
_cell.angle_beta   90.00
_cell.angle_gamma   90.00
#
_symmetry.space_group_name_H-M   'P 1'
#
loop_
_entity.id
_entity.type
_entity.pdbx_description
1 polymer ?
#
loop_
_entity_poly.entity_id
_entity_poly.type
_entity_poly.pdbx_seq_one_letter_code
_entity_poly.pdbx_strand_id
1 'polypeptide(L)'
;MLRQRLQFQRRYLIDFNKWEIFVNDDSTRTFMSLEVVEGGLAQIRKQIQAVDEVYKLHNLPEFYKDPRPHISITWALGDIRDTLKRMVEEEMKKYKVGSSSRQKCIFTSKFTGILCKIGNKMHEICKFQEE
;
A
#
# COMPACT_ATOMS: atom_id res chain seq x y z
N MET A 1 1.82 18.25 -14.64
CA MET A 1 3.16 17.75 -14.24
C MET A 1 3.13 16.28 -13.78
N LEU A 2 2.25 15.86 -12.86
CA LEU A 2 2.14 14.45 -12.43
C LEU A 2 2.05 13.46 -13.60
N ARG A 3 1.15 13.70 -14.55
CA ARG A 3 1.01 12.85 -15.75
C ARG A 3 2.34 12.68 -16.50
N GLN A 4 3.06 13.77 -16.74
CA GLN A 4 4.34 13.73 -17.47
C GLN A 4 5.41 12.92 -16.72
N ARG A 5 5.45 13.01 -15.39
CA ARG A 5 6.41 12.29 -14.54
C ARG A 5 6.08 10.80 -14.39
N LEU A 6 4.80 10.44 -14.43
CA LEU A 6 4.33 9.11 -14.06
C LEU A 6 3.75 8.29 -15.22
N GLN A 7 3.51 8.87 -16.41
CA GLN A 7 2.90 8.15 -17.55
C GLN A 7 3.70 6.94 -18.04
N PHE A 8 5.03 6.99 -17.91
CA PHE A 8 5.91 5.91 -18.34
C PHE A 8 6.35 5.07 -17.14
N GLN A 9 5.59 4.01 -16.86
CA GLN A 9 5.96 3.01 -15.87
C GLN A 9 6.29 1.69 -16.57
N ARG A 10 6.98 0.79 -15.85
CA ARG A 10 7.08 -0.62 -16.23
C ARG A 10 6.10 -1.42 -15.39
N ARG A 11 5.62 -2.54 -15.93
CA ARG A 11 4.90 -3.54 -15.14
C ARG A 11 5.86 -4.19 -14.14
N TYR A 12 5.38 -4.46 -12.94
CA TYR A 12 6.10 -5.19 -11.89
C TYR A 12 5.08 -5.94 -11.01
N LEU A 13 5.58 -6.91 -10.25
CA LEU A 13 4.79 -7.60 -9.23
C LEU A 13 4.90 -6.88 -7.90
N ILE A 14 3.81 -6.87 -7.15
CA ILE A 14 3.69 -6.32 -5.81
C ILE A 14 3.36 -7.49 -4.88
N ASP A 15 4.24 -7.73 -3.93
CA ASP A 15 4.10 -8.81 -2.95
C ASP A 15 3.61 -8.24 -1.62
N PHE A 16 2.46 -8.75 -1.18
CA PHE A 16 1.83 -8.42 0.09
C PHE A 16 2.08 -9.55 1.09
N ASN A 17 3.01 -9.33 2.03
CA ASN A 17 3.65 -10.43 2.77
C ASN A 17 3.44 -10.33 4.28
N LYS A 18 2.87 -9.21 4.73
CA LYS A 18 2.77 -8.89 6.14
C LYS A 18 1.39 -8.35 6.47
N TRP A 19 0.71 -9.02 7.40
CA TRP A 19 -0.42 -8.42 8.09
C TRP A 19 0.06 -7.27 8.97
N GLU A 20 -0.63 -6.15 8.90
CA GLU A 20 -0.32 -4.98 9.71
C GLU A 20 -1.61 -4.26 10.13
N ILE A 21 -1.59 -3.70 11.33
CA ILE A 21 -2.67 -2.87 11.86
C ILE A 21 -2.21 -1.42 11.87
N PHE A 22 -2.86 -0.60 11.05
CA PHE A 22 -2.64 0.84 10.99
C PHE A 22 -3.75 1.57 11.74
N VAL A 23 -3.40 2.73 12.28
CA VAL A 23 -4.36 3.68 12.85
C VAL A 23 -4.13 5.01 12.15
N ASN A 24 -5.20 5.73 11.81
CA ASN A 24 -5.08 7.03 11.18
C ASN A 24 -4.56 8.09 12.16
N ASP A 25 -4.10 9.23 11.63
CA ASP A 25 -3.37 10.24 12.39
C ASP A 25 -4.18 10.86 13.56
N ASP A 26 -5.52 10.88 13.46
CA ASP A 26 -6.42 11.38 14.53
C ASP A 26 -6.93 10.27 15.48
N SER A 27 -6.46 9.04 15.31
CA SER A 27 -6.85 7.85 16.11
C SER A 27 -8.35 7.53 16.13
N THR A 28 -9.11 8.00 15.14
CA THR A 28 -10.55 7.72 15.06
C THR A 28 -10.87 6.43 14.28
N ARG A 29 -9.89 5.82 13.61
CA ARG A 29 -10.07 4.63 12.77
C ARG A 29 -8.87 3.69 12.86
N THR A 30 -9.15 2.39 12.98
CA THR A 30 -8.15 1.31 12.88
C THR A 30 -8.38 0.49 11.62
N PHE A 31 -7.31 0.14 10.90
CA PHE A 31 -7.33 -0.57 9.63
C PHE A 31 -6.57 -1.88 9.73
N MET A 32 -7.20 -2.97 9.30
CA MET A 32 -6.50 -4.24 9.05
C MET A 32 -6.00 -4.23 7.60
N SER A 33 -4.69 -4.39 7.42
CA SER A 33 -4.04 -4.16 6.13
C SER A 33 -3.02 -5.24 5.79
N LEU A 34 -2.72 -5.32 4.50
CA LEU A 34 -1.59 -6.07 3.97
C LEU A 34 -0.50 -5.09 3.50
N GLU A 35 0.67 -5.16 4.13
CA GLU A 35 1.80 -4.28 3.86
C GLU A 35 2.75 -4.89 2.80
N VAL A 36 3.24 -4.03 1.91
CA VAL A 36 4.27 -4.35 0.92
C VAL A 36 5.65 -4.15 1.56
N VAL A 37 6.35 -5.24 1.85
CA VAL A 37 7.67 -5.21 2.51
C VAL A 37 8.83 -5.61 1.61
N GLU A 38 8.57 -6.31 0.50
CA GLU A 38 9.60 -6.81 -0.42
C GLU A 38 9.26 -6.49 -1.88
N GLY A 39 8.66 -7.43 -2.62
CA GLY A 39 8.38 -7.31 -4.04
C GLY A 39 7.54 -6.07 -4.38
N GLY A 40 8.06 -5.24 -5.29
CA GLY A 40 7.40 -4.01 -5.76
C GLY A 40 7.63 -2.77 -4.89
N LEU A 41 8.17 -2.90 -3.66
CA LEU A 41 8.37 -1.77 -2.75
C LEU A 41 9.27 -0.68 -3.34
N ALA A 42 10.37 -1.07 -3.99
CA ALA A 42 11.30 -0.12 -4.59
C ALA A 42 10.68 0.69 -5.73
N GLN A 43 9.81 0.07 -6.53
CA GLN A 43 9.09 0.70 -7.62
C GLN A 43 8.04 1.68 -7.09
N ILE A 44 7.28 1.29 -6.06
CA ILE A 44 6.31 2.19 -5.41
C ILE A 44 7.02 3.38 -4.78
N ARG A 45 8.16 3.18 -4.10
CA ARG A 45 8.96 4.28 -3.53
C ARG A 45 9.41 5.28 -4.59
N LYS A 46 9.84 4.81 -5.77
CA LYS A 46 10.18 5.70 -6.90
C LYS A 46 8.96 6.48 -7.40
N GLN A 47 7.78 5.87 -7.43
CA GLN A 47 6.55 6.55 -7.80
C GLN A 47 6.16 7.63 -6.78
N ILE A 48 6.30 7.35 -5.47
CA ILE A 48 6.09 8.32 -4.40
C ILE A 48 7.06 9.50 -4.56
N GLN A 49 8.34 9.23 -4.76
CA GLN A 49 9.35 10.28 -5.01
C GLN A 49 8.99 11.16 -6.21
N ALA A 50 8.51 10.58 -7.30
CA ALA A 50 8.06 11.35 -8.47
C ALA A 50 6.81 12.22 -8.18
N VAL A 51 5.94 11.80 -7.25
CA VAL A 51 4.84 12.64 -6.75
C VAL A 51 5.39 13.78 -5.89
N ASP A 52 6.29 13.48 -4.95
CA ASP A 52 6.89 14.46 -4.03
C ASP A 52 7.64 15.56 -4.78
N GLU A 53 8.41 15.21 -5.83
CA GLU A 53 9.08 16.18 -6.69
C GLU A 53 8.09 17.18 -7.31
N VAL A 54 6.92 16.70 -7.77
CA VAL A 54 5.90 17.58 -8.34
C VAL A 54 5.23 18.40 -7.24
N TYR A 55 4.94 17.81 -6.08
CA TYR A 55 4.34 18.51 -4.96
C TYR A 55 5.23 19.66 -4.46
N LYS A 56 6.55 19.44 -4.37
CA LYS A 56 7.53 20.48 -4.03
C LYS A 56 7.49 21.67 -4.97
N LEU A 57 7.41 21.44 -6.29
CA LEU A 57 7.31 22.51 -7.29
C LEU A 57 6.04 23.36 -7.13
N HIS A 58 5.04 22.85 -6.42
CA HIS A 58 3.79 23.53 -6.13
C HIS A 58 3.65 23.96 -4.65
N ASN A 59 4.73 23.90 -3.86
CA ASN A 59 4.73 24.20 -2.42
C ASN A 59 3.72 23.36 -1.62
N LEU A 60 3.49 22.11 -2.04
CA LEU A 60 2.66 21.13 -1.34
C LEU A 60 3.52 20.23 -0.45
N PRO A 61 2.95 19.65 0.62
CA PRO A 61 3.69 18.77 1.52
C PRO A 61 4.12 17.46 0.84
N GLU A 62 5.30 16.96 1.18
CA GLU A 62 5.75 15.63 0.77
C GLU A 62 4.94 14.53 1.47
N PHE A 63 5.04 13.31 0.93
CA PHE A 63 4.53 12.12 1.57
C PHE A 63 5.26 11.79 2.88
N TYR A 64 4.73 10.84 3.64
CA TYR A 64 5.31 10.40 4.91
C TYR A 64 6.80 10.03 4.78
N LYS A 65 7.62 10.45 5.77
CA LYS A 65 9.08 10.21 5.80
C LYS A 65 9.46 8.74 5.65
N ASP A 66 8.69 7.85 6.27
CA ASP A 66 8.81 6.40 6.11
C ASP A 66 7.57 5.86 5.39
N PRO A 67 7.58 5.82 4.04
CA PRO A 67 6.43 5.33 3.29
C PRO A 67 6.27 3.83 3.52
N ARG A 68 5.06 3.45 3.95
CA ARG A 68 4.65 2.05 4.16
C ARG A 68 3.49 1.69 3.22
N PRO A 69 3.74 1.39 1.93
CA PRO A 69 2.69 1.03 0.98
C PRO A 69 1.92 -0.21 1.44
N HIS A 70 0.60 -0.15 1.38
CA HIS A 70 -0.27 -1.22 1.85
C HIS A 70 -1.64 -1.18 1.15
N ILE A 71 -2.41 -2.25 1.31
CA ILE A 71 -3.85 -2.27 1.02
C ILE A 71 -4.60 -2.44 2.34
N SER A 72 -5.53 -1.53 2.63
CA SER A 72 -6.50 -1.70 3.71
C SER A 72 -7.61 -2.64 3.26
N ILE A 73 -7.84 -3.71 4.02
CA ILE A 73 -8.86 -4.73 3.73
C ILE A 73 -10.18 -4.37 4.40
N THR A 74 -10.12 -3.94 5.67
CA THR A 74 -11.28 -3.48 6.43
C THR A 74 -10.85 -2.48 7.52
N TRP A 75 -11.82 -1.80 8.12
CA TRP A 75 -11.59 -0.81 9.15
C TRP A 75 -12.68 -0.82 10.23
N ALA A 76 -12.34 -0.28 11.40
CA ALA A 76 -13.24 -0.12 12.54
C ALA A 76 -13.13 1.29 13.14
N LEU A 77 -14.16 1.69 13.90
CA LEU A 77 -14.18 2.94 14.66
C LEU A 77 -13.27 2.86 15.89
N GLY A 78 -12.58 3.97 16.17
CA GLY A 78 -11.68 4.12 17.31
C GLY A 78 -10.32 3.44 17.11
N ASP A 79 -9.46 3.61 18.11
CA ASP A 79 -8.18 2.93 18.22
C ASP A 79 -8.36 1.59 18.95
N ILE A 80 -8.45 0.51 18.18
CA ILE A 80 -8.55 -0.86 18.68
C ILE A 80 -7.31 -1.69 18.28
N ARG A 81 -6.18 -1.02 18.06
CA ARG A 81 -4.98 -1.63 17.47
C ARG A 81 -4.49 -2.84 18.24
N ASP A 82 -4.48 -2.77 19.56
CA ASP A 82 -3.90 -3.82 20.40
C ASP A 82 -4.77 -5.09 20.37
N THR A 83 -6.09 -4.91 20.33
CA THR A 83 -7.05 -6.00 20.19
C THR A 83 -6.90 -6.68 18.84
N LEU A 84 -6.87 -5.92 17.74
CA LEU A 84 -6.71 -6.50 16.41
C LEU A 84 -5.34 -7.14 16.19
N LYS A 85 -4.25 -6.52 16.68
CA LYS A 85 -2.90 -7.11 16.58
C LYS A 85 -2.83 -8.47 17.26
N ARG A 86 -3.34 -8.57 18.49
CA ARG A 86 -3.42 -9.83 19.23
C ARG A 86 -4.22 -10.89 18.47
N MET A 87 -5.42 -10.54 17.98
CA MET A 87 -6.27 -11.48 17.21
C MET A 87 -5.57 -11.97 15.94
N VAL A 88 -4.95 -11.06 15.17
CA VAL A 88 -4.22 -11.44 13.95
C VAL A 88 -3.03 -12.33 14.27
N GLU A 89 -2.26 -12.03 15.31
CA GLU A 89 -1.13 -12.85 15.73
C GLU A 89 -1.56 -14.26 16.18
N GLU A 90 -2.65 -14.35 16.95
CA GLU A 90 -3.23 -15.63 17.38
C GLU A 90 -3.70 -16.47 16.19
N GLU A 91 -4.42 -15.87 15.24
CA GLU A 91 -4.84 -16.57 14.02
C GLU A 91 -3.63 -17.01 13.18
N MET A 92 -2.66 -16.12 12.96
CA MET A 92 -1.45 -16.46 12.18
C MET A 92 -0.63 -17.58 12.84
N LYS A 93 -0.61 -17.68 14.17
CA LYS A 93 0.03 -18.80 14.88
C LYS A 93 -0.65 -20.13 14.58
N LYS A 94 -1.99 -20.18 14.54
CA LYS A 94 -2.74 -21.40 14.19
C LYS A 94 -2.39 -21.92 12.80
N TYR A 95 -2.27 -21.01 11.81
CA TYR A 95 -1.89 -21.38 10.44
C TYR A 95 -0.47 -21.92 10.32
N LYS A 96 0.49 -21.41 11.12
CA LYS A 96 1.89 -21.85 11.07
C LYS A 96 2.13 -23.24 11.65
N VAL A 97 1.27 -23.71 12.57
CA VAL A 97 1.41 -25.03 13.23
C VAL A 97 1.10 -26.21 12.27
N GLY A 98 0.40 -25.96 11.16
CA GLY A 98 -0.01 -27.00 10.20
C GLY A 98 0.75 -27.02 8.87
N SER A 99 1.74 -26.15 8.64
CA SER A 99 2.41 -26.02 7.34
C SER A 99 3.93 -25.94 7.47
N SER A 100 4.62 -26.99 7.01
CA SER A 100 6.09 -27.05 6.92
C SER A 100 6.69 -26.15 5.82
N SER A 101 5.85 -25.46 5.05
CA SER A 101 6.25 -24.55 3.98
C SER A 101 6.38 -23.11 4.48
N ARG A 102 7.54 -22.49 4.24
CA ARG A 102 7.75 -21.04 4.34
C ARG A 102 6.85 -20.33 3.32
N GLN A 103 5.59 -20.07 3.67
CA GLN A 103 4.70 -19.23 2.85
C GLN A 103 5.28 -17.81 2.84
N LYS A 104 5.98 -17.44 1.75
CA LYS A 104 6.72 -16.17 1.64
C LYS A 104 5.83 -14.95 1.35
N CYS A 105 4.64 -15.15 0.80
CA CYS A 105 3.73 -14.09 0.35
C CYS A 105 2.28 -14.49 0.60
N ILE A 106 1.45 -13.56 1.09
CA ILE A 106 0.01 -13.76 1.32
C ILE A 106 -0.75 -13.57 0.00
N PHE A 107 -0.39 -12.53 -0.75
CA PHE A 107 -1.03 -12.14 -2.00
C PHE A 107 -0.03 -11.42 -2.90
N THR A 108 0.02 -11.79 -4.18
CA THR A 108 0.80 -11.07 -5.19
C THR A 108 -0.14 -10.46 -6.22
N SER A 109 0.11 -9.20 -6.59
CA SER A 109 -0.63 -8.51 -7.64
C SER A 109 0.31 -7.95 -8.70
N LYS A 110 -0.18 -7.86 -9.94
CA LYS A 110 0.52 -7.19 -11.03
C LYS A 110 0.13 -5.72 -11.05
N PHE A 111 1.13 -4.83 -11.06
CA PHE A 111 0.90 -3.41 -11.26
C PHE A 111 0.36 -3.13 -12.68
N THR A 112 -0.83 -2.55 -12.76
CA THR A 112 -1.54 -2.26 -14.03
C THR A 112 -1.65 -0.78 -14.37
N GLY A 113 -1.38 0.12 -13.43
CA GLY A 113 -1.48 1.54 -13.70
C GLY A 113 -1.47 2.43 -12.47
N ILE A 114 -1.56 3.75 -12.73
CA ILE A 114 -1.65 4.79 -11.71
C ILE A 114 -2.90 5.60 -11.98
N LEU A 115 -3.70 5.80 -10.94
CA LEU A 115 -4.92 6.60 -10.97
C LEU A 115 -4.75 7.80 -10.05
N CYS A 116 -5.01 9.00 -10.56
CA CYS A 116 -4.99 10.24 -9.79
C CYS A 116 -6.43 10.73 -9.60
N LYS A 117 -6.86 10.86 -8.33
CA LYS A 117 -8.17 11.42 -7.99
C LYS A 117 -8.05 12.90 -7.67
N ILE A 118 -8.90 13.72 -8.28
CA ILE A 118 -8.99 15.17 -8.04
C ILE A 118 -10.45 15.51 -7.78
N GLY A 119 -10.80 15.76 -6.51
CA GLY A 119 -12.19 15.92 -6.10
C GLY A 119 -13.01 14.66 -6.37
N ASN A 120 -14.06 14.78 -7.19
CA ASN A 120 -14.90 13.66 -7.63
C ASN A 120 -14.46 13.04 -8.98
N LYS A 121 -13.37 13.51 -9.58
CA LYS A 121 -12.88 13.04 -10.88
C LYS A 121 -11.71 12.08 -10.71
N MET A 122 -11.66 11.05 -11.55
CA MET A 122 -10.57 10.09 -11.63
C MET A 122 -9.83 10.29 -12.96
N HIS A 123 -8.50 10.35 -12.92
CA HIS A 123 -7.64 10.52 -14.08
C HIS A 123 -6.64 9.37 -14.15
N GLU A 124 -6.80 8.49 -15.15
CA GLU A 124 -5.79 7.46 -15.44
C GLU A 124 -4.52 8.15 -15.94
N ILE A 125 -3.39 7.93 -15.25
CA ILE A 125 -2.09 8.53 -15.54
C ILE A 125 -1.24 7.60 -16.40
N CYS A 126 -1.21 6.33 -16.00
CA CYS A 126 -0.58 5.24 -16.72
C CYS A 126 -1.53 4.06 -16.66
N LYS A 127 -1.74 3.37 -17.79
CA LYS A 127 -2.56 2.16 -17.87
C LYS A 127 -1.92 1.22 -18.87
N PHE A 128 -1.73 -0.02 -18.47
CA PHE A 128 -1.39 -1.08 -19.41
C PHE A 128 -2.69 -1.73 -19.89
N GLN A 129 -2.77 -2.03 -21.18
CA GLN A 129 -3.86 -2.88 -21.70
C GLN A 129 -3.75 -4.26 -21.06
N GLU A 130 -4.86 -4.86 -20.66
CA GLU A 130 -4.87 -6.28 -20.29
C GLU A 130 -4.69 -7.10 -21.58
N GLU A 131 -3.81 -8.09 -21.54
CA GLU A 131 -3.70 -9.12 -22.60
C GLU A 131 -4.65 -10.26 -22.27
#